data_AF-A0A0D3DTY4-F1
#
_entry.id   AF-A0A0D3DTY4-F1
#
_cell.length_a   1.000
_cell.length_b   1.000
_cell.length_c   1.000
_cell.angle_alpha   90.00
_cell.angle_beta   90.00
_cell.angle_gamma   90.00
#
_symmetry.space_group_name_H-M   'P 1'
#
loop_
_entity.id
_entity.type
_entity.pdbx_description
1 polymer ?
#
loop_
_entity_poly.entity_id
_entity_poly.type
_entity_poly.pdbx_seq_one_letter_code
_entity_poly.pdbx_strand_id
1 'polypeptide(L)'
;MDAARVKPALSTNPPSEVDRLSSLPDCLIFQIFLNLMTKDVVQTSALSTRWTTLWKDVHGLDLDTEDFNIHETFVSFVDNFLERNRGSSIHLFKVTYDSSNKPDLVNRWVDTAVRLKVEHLDVSDILSAQDIMMNPTVIYDYARYVQLPVFRNLYTLCVRFNSYMWEMLPVFLEVCPNLKTLVVGTSENYLMVGITVIARPWNLLSSLEHVDIERPLKGEALEMALVGYLLENSPNLKKLSLSLHDSLKKGKYVHKLTLSLDDAPKKEESDIFIELLNFPRLSCSCQIIVR
;
A
#
# COMPACT_ATOMS: atom_id res chain seq x y z
N MET A 1 52.31 -51.54 -27.68
CA MET A 1 52.59 -50.52 -26.64
C MET A 1 52.67 -49.19 -27.37
N ASP A 2 51.55 -48.49 -27.50
CA ASP A 2 51.47 -47.14 -28.07
C ASP A 2 50.66 -46.29 -27.11
N ALA A 3 51.33 -45.35 -26.44
CA ALA A 3 50.69 -44.34 -25.61
C ALA A 3 50.94 -42.98 -26.29
N ALA A 4 49.94 -42.52 -27.04
CA ALA A 4 49.94 -41.19 -27.63
C ALA A 4 49.84 -40.13 -26.52
N ARG A 5 50.82 -39.22 -26.53
CA ARG A 5 50.95 -38.09 -25.61
C ARG A 5 49.95 -36.99 -26.00
N VAL A 6 48.86 -36.87 -25.26
CA VAL A 6 47.89 -35.77 -25.40
C VAL A 6 48.49 -34.49 -24.80
N LYS A 7 48.61 -33.42 -25.62
CA LYS A 7 48.99 -32.07 -25.17
C LYS A 7 47.77 -31.38 -24.53
N PRO A 8 47.93 -30.57 -23.47
CA PRO A 8 46.80 -29.82 -22.91
C PRO A 8 46.41 -28.70 -23.87
N ALA A 9 45.10 -28.57 -24.11
CA ALA A 9 44.53 -27.44 -24.83
C ALA A 9 44.70 -26.16 -24.01
N LEU A 10 45.27 -25.14 -24.65
CA LEU A 10 45.35 -23.78 -24.12
C LEU A 10 43.91 -23.22 -24.07
N SER A 11 43.32 -23.14 -22.88
CA SER A 11 42.05 -22.44 -22.66
C SER A 11 42.29 -20.94 -22.83
N THR A 12 42.04 -20.42 -24.02
CA THR A 12 41.86 -18.99 -24.26
C THR A 12 40.40 -18.67 -23.92
N ASN A 13 40.11 -18.45 -22.63
CA ASN A 13 38.85 -17.81 -22.28
C ASN A 13 38.89 -16.36 -22.82
N PRO A 14 37.84 -15.88 -23.50
CA PRO A 14 37.73 -14.49 -23.93
C PRO A 14 37.79 -13.55 -22.70
N PRO A 15 38.19 -12.27 -22.87
CA PRO A 15 38.28 -11.32 -21.77
C PRO A 15 36.94 -11.28 -21.05
N SER A 16 36.97 -11.54 -19.75
CA SER A 16 35.81 -11.64 -18.86
C SER A 16 34.75 -10.61 -19.24
N GLU A 17 33.54 -11.05 -19.56
CA GLU A 17 32.37 -10.20 -19.42
C GLU A 17 32.44 -9.62 -18.01
N VAL A 18 32.70 -8.32 -17.92
CA VAL A 18 32.75 -7.63 -16.63
C VAL A 18 31.39 -7.85 -16.01
N ASP A 19 31.34 -8.51 -14.85
CA ASP A 19 30.10 -8.69 -14.11
C ASP A 19 29.67 -7.34 -13.54
N ARG A 20 28.92 -6.60 -14.36
CA ARG A 20 28.44 -5.25 -14.04
C ARG A 20 27.41 -5.27 -12.92
N LEU A 21 26.68 -6.37 -12.75
CA LEU A 21 25.70 -6.56 -11.68
C LEU A 21 26.38 -6.66 -10.32
N SER A 22 27.49 -7.39 -10.25
CA SER A 22 28.31 -7.48 -9.04
C SER A 22 29.07 -6.19 -8.72
N SER A 23 29.21 -5.27 -9.68
CA SER A 23 29.92 -3.99 -9.51
C SER A 23 29.06 -2.86 -8.92
N LEU A 24 27.75 -3.04 -8.81
CA LEU A 24 26.84 -2.03 -8.24
C LEU A 24 27.16 -1.74 -6.77
N PRO A 25 27.14 -0.48 -6.30
CA PRO A 25 27.20 -0.15 -4.88
C PRO A 25 26.03 -0.76 -4.09
N ASP A 26 26.25 -1.09 -2.81
CA ASP A 26 25.22 -1.72 -1.97
C ASP A 26 23.93 -0.89 -1.90
N CYS A 27 24.04 0.45 -1.84
CA CYS A 27 22.88 1.34 -1.81
C CYS A 27 21.96 1.19 -3.04
N LEU A 28 22.53 0.98 -4.24
CA LEU A 28 21.74 0.76 -5.45
C LEU A 28 21.13 -0.64 -5.46
N ILE A 29 21.84 -1.64 -4.93
CA ILE A 29 21.32 -3.01 -4.80
C ILE A 29 20.13 -3.02 -3.83
N PHE A 30 20.22 -2.35 -2.68
CA PHE A 30 19.11 -2.20 -1.75
C PHE A 30 17.94 -1.46 -2.37
N GLN A 31 18.19 -0.41 -3.15
CA GLN A 31 17.13 0.29 -3.88
C GLN A 31 16.45 -0.62 -4.90
N ILE A 32 17.19 -1.47 -5.62
CA ILE A 32 16.61 -2.47 -6.52
C ILE A 32 15.72 -3.44 -5.71
N PHE A 33 16.23 -3.99 -4.61
CA PHE A 33 15.49 -4.95 -3.80
C PHE A 33 14.21 -4.35 -3.17
N LEU A 34 14.25 -3.11 -2.70
CA LEU A 34 13.08 -2.43 -2.15
C LEU A 34 11.98 -2.12 -3.20
N ASN A 35 12.28 -2.26 -4.49
CA ASN A 35 11.33 -2.09 -5.60
C ASN A 35 10.81 -3.44 -6.14
N LEU A 36 11.16 -4.57 -5.52
CA LEU A 36 10.75 -5.92 -5.92
C LEU A 36 9.98 -6.59 -4.79
N MET A 37 9.09 -7.53 -5.13
CA MET A 37 8.48 -8.40 -4.13
C MET A 37 9.55 -9.27 -3.47
N THR A 38 9.39 -9.62 -2.19
CA THR A 38 10.41 -10.39 -1.44
C THR A 38 10.75 -11.71 -2.14
N LYS A 39 9.76 -12.38 -2.75
CA LYS A 39 9.97 -13.58 -3.56
C LYS A 39 10.94 -13.33 -4.72
N ASP A 40 10.73 -12.25 -5.46
CA ASP A 40 11.58 -11.87 -6.59
C ASP A 40 12.96 -11.41 -6.11
N VAL A 41 13.05 -10.74 -4.95
CA VAL A 41 14.32 -10.40 -4.32
C VAL A 41 15.12 -11.66 -4.02
N VAL A 42 14.51 -12.67 -3.38
CA VAL A 42 15.17 -13.94 -3.05
C VAL A 42 15.61 -14.66 -4.32
N GLN A 43 14.75 -14.74 -5.34
CA GLN A 43 15.10 -15.36 -6.63
C GLN A 43 16.23 -14.62 -7.34
N THR A 44 16.12 -13.30 -7.46
CA THR A 44 17.13 -12.45 -8.12
C THR A 44 18.45 -12.46 -7.36
N SER A 45 18.41 -12.63 -6.03
CA SER A 45 19.63 -12.69 -5.22
C SER A 45 20.55 -13.84 -5.62
N ALA A 46 20.02 -14.92 -6.19
CA ALA A 46 20.79 -16.08 -6.65
C ALA A 46 21.72 -15.75 -7.83
N LEU A 47 21.55 -14.61 -8.50
CA LEU A 47 22.38 -14.18 -9.62
C LEU A 47 23.80 -13.76 -9.21
N SER A 48 24.05 -13.46 -7.93
CA SER A 48 25.37 -13.08 -7.43
C SER A 48 25.55 -13.50 -5.98
N THR A 49 26.73 -14.02 -5.63
CA THR A 49 27.07 -14.38 -4.24
C THR A 49 26.94 -13.18 -3.31
N ARG A 50 27.29 -11.98 -3.76
CA ARG A 50 27.11 -10.74 -3.00
C ARG A 50 25.63 -10.40 -2.80
N TRP A 51 24.78 -10.68 -3.78
CA TRP A 51 23.36 -10.42 -3.67
C TRP A 51 22.69 -11.41 -2.71
N THR A 52 23.10 -12.69 -2.71
CA THR A 52 22.63 -13.70 -1.73
C THR A 52 22.93 -13.35 -0.27
N THR A 53 23.97 -12.54 -0.02
CA THR A 53 24.26 -12.00 1.31
C THR A 53 23.48 -10.72 1.58
N LEU A 54 23.44 -9.78 0.63
CA LEU A 54 22.84 -8.46 0.84
C LEU A 54 21.32 -8.48 0.97
N TRP A 55 20.59 -9.36 0.26
CA TRP A 55 19.13 -9.35 0.34
C TRP A 55 18.63 -9.59 1.77
N LYS A 56 19.43 -10.30 2.56
CA LYS A 56 19.14 -10.56 3.96
C LYS A 56 19.12 -9.25 4.75
N ASP A 57 19.93 -8.26 4.40
CA ASP A 57 20.02 -6.99 5.14
C ASP A 57 19.05 -5.93 4.60
N VAL A 58 18.15 -6.31 3.70
CA VAL A 58 17.08 -5.44 3.21
C VAL A 58 16.07 -5.19 4.33
N HIS A 59 15.91 -3.93 4.71
CA HIS A 59 14.93 -3.48 5.69
C HIS A 59 13.56 -3.22 5.04
N GLY A 60 13.09 -4.18 4.24
CA GLY A 60 11.82 -4.12 3.53
C GLY A 60 11.21 -5.50 3.32
N LEU A 61 9.90 -5.60 3.47
CA LEU A 61 9.11 -6.79 3.26
C LEU A 61 7.96 -6.46 2.31
N ASP A 62 7.81 -7.24 1.24
CA ASP A 62 6.63 -7.27 0.38
C ASP A 62 6.27 -8.73 0.10
N LEU A 63 5.20 -9.22 0.71
CA LEU A 63 4.76 -10.61 0.61
C LEU A 63 3.26 -10.72 0.39
N ASP A 64 2.90 -11.68 -0.44
CA ASP A 64 1.53 -12.14 -0.60
C ASP A 64 1.37 -13.55 -0.02
N THR A 65 0.30 -13.79 0.76
CA THR A 65 0.00 -15.13 1.25
C THR A 65 -0.26 -16.12 0.12
N GLU A 66 -0.73 -15.65 -1.05
CA GLU A 66 -0.95 -16.48 -2.24
C GLU A 66 0.36 -17.02 -2.84
N ASP A 67 1.51 -16.41 -2.52
CA ASP A 67 2.82 -16.95 -2.92
C ASP A 67 3.21 -18.23 -2.15
N PHE A 68 2.45 -18.60 -1.11
CA PHE A 68 2.76 -19.71 -0.23
C PHE A 68 1.68 -20.78 -0.27
N ASN A 69 2.09 -22.02 -0.58
CA ASN A 69 1.19 -23.18 -0.53
C ASN A 69 0.80 -23.57 0.91
N ILE A 70 1.54 -23.09 1.91
CA ILE A 70 1.38 -23.45 3.32
C ILE A 70 1.34 -22.16 4.15
N HIS A 71 0.20 -21.90 4.77
CA HIS A 71 -0.04 -20.72 5.60
C HIS A 71 1.00 -20.57 6.74
N GLU A 72 1.34 -21.66 7.42
CA GLU A 72 2.32 -21.62 8.51
C GLU A 72 3.73 -21.22 8.03
N THR A 73 4.09 -21.54 6.79
CA THR A 73 5.35 -21.12 6.18
C THR A 73 5.36 -19.62 5.93
N PHE A 74 4.25 -19.05 5.46
CA PHE A 74 4.10 -17.60 5.33
C PHE A 74 4.23 -16.91 6.69
N VAL A 75 3.45 -17.37 7.69
CA VAL A 75 3.44 -16.77 9.03
C VAL A 75 4.82 -16.82 9.66
N SER A 76 5.50 -17.98 9.59
CA SER A 76 6.85 -18.12 10.13
C SER A 76 7.87 -17.27 9.38
N PHE A 77 7.72 -17.07 8.07
CA PHE A 77 8.58 -16.16 7.31
C PHE A 77 8.43 -14.72 7.80
N VAL A 78 7.19 -14.22 7.91
CA VAL A 78 6.91 -12.86 8.41
C VAL A 78 7.46 -12.69 9.84
N ASP A 79 7.22 -13.66 10.71
CA ASP A 79 7.72 -13.63 12.08
C ASP A 79 9.25 -13.58 12.11
N ASN A 80 9.93 -14.49 11.42
CA ASN A 80 11.39 -14.52 11.36
C ASN A 80 11.98 -13.20 10.81
N PHE A 81 11.33 -12.59 9.81
CA PHE A 81 11.74 -11.29 9.29
C PHE A 81 11.62 -10.20 10.36
N LEU A 82 10.48 -10.13 11.07
CA LEU A 82 10.27 -9.17 12.14
C LEU A 82 11.24 -9.38 13.31
N GLU A 83 11.50 -10.63 13.69
CA GLU A 83 12.45 -10.98 14.74
C GLU A 83 13.87 -10.54 14.40
N ARG A 84 14.28 -10.76 13.15
CA ARG A 84 15.61 -10.40 12.67
C ARG A 84 15.84 -8.89 12.62
N ASN A 85 14.79 -8.11 12.44
CA ASN A 85 14.85 -6.66 12.41
C ASN A 85 14.59 -6.01 13.78
N ARG A 86 14.56 -6.78 14.89
CA ARG A 86 14.44 -6.26 16.28
C ARG A 86 15.61 -5.35 16.65
N GLY A 87 15.50 -4.07 16.29
CA GLY A 87 16.53 -3.06 16.56
C GLY A 87 16.79 -2.09 15.41
N SER A 88 16.26 -2.38 14.23
CA SER A 88 16.38 -1.51 13.05
C SER A 88 15.04 -0.92 12.66
N SER A 89 15.06 0.25 12.02
CA SER A 89 13.88 0.78 11.34
C SER A 89 13.62 0.01 10.05
N ILE A 90 12.37 -0.33 9.79
CA ILE A 90 11.95 -0.94 8.52
C ILE A 90 11.44 0.15 7.59
N HIS A 91 11.94 0.18 6.36
CA HIS A 91 11.49 1.12 5.34
C HIS A 91 10.11 0.72 4.80
N LEU A 92 9.92 -0.55 4.45
CA LEU A 92 8.68 -1.06 3.86
C LEU A 92 8.18 -2.30 4.59
N PHE A 93 6.92 -2.31 5.00
CA PHE A 93 6.22 -3.49 5.48
C PHE A 93 4.91 -3.65 4.73
N LYS A 94 4.93 -4.49 3.70
CA LYS A 94 3.81 -4.82 2.83
C LYS A 94 3.47 -6.30 2.94
N VAL A 95 2.26 -6.60 3.40
CA VAL A 95 1.79 -7.96 3.64
C VAL A 95 0.33 -8.07 3.20
N THR A 96 0.07 -8.97 2.26
CA THR A 96 -1.28 -9.42 1.91
C THR A 96 -1.54 -10.75 2.62
N TYR A 97 -2.61 -10.83 3.42
CA TYR A 97 -2.88 -11.97 4.30
C TYR A 97 -4.37 -12.33 4.32
N ASP A 98 -4.70 -13.61 4.41
CA ASP A 98 -6.08 -14.07 4.63
C ASP A 98 -6.31 -14.24 6.15
N SER A 99 -7.08 -13.31 6.73
CA SER A 99 -7.34 -13.30 8.18
C SER A 99 -8.43 -14.27 8.64
N SER A 100 -9.16 -14.93 7.72
CA SER A 100 -10.30 -15.82 8.01
C SER A 100 -10.01 -16.83 9.12
N ASN A 101 -8.77 -17.32 9.17
CA ASN A 101 -8.35 -18.33 10.14
C ASN A 101 -7.79 -17.77 11.46
N LYS A 102 -7.12 -16.60 11.45
CA LYS A 102 -6.36 -16.06 12.60
C LYS A 102 -6.19 -14.53 12.55
N PRO A 103 -7.19 -13.74 13.00
CA PRO A 103 -7.12 -12.27 12.96
C PRO A 103 -6.09 -11.69 13.95
N ASP A 104 -5.78 -12.39 15.05
CA ASP A 104 -4.82 -11.93 16.06
C ASP A 104 -3.39 -11.77 15.51
N LEU A 105 -3.05 -12.48 14.44
CA LEU A 105 -1.73 -12.41 13.82
C LEU A 105 -1.48 -11.05 13.18
N VAL A 106 -2.49 -10.48 12.52
CA VAL A 106 -2.40 -9.15 11.90
C VAL A 106 -2.12 -8.10 12.96
N ASN A 107 -2.86 -8.13 14.08
CA ASN A 107 -2.64 -7.19 15.20
C ASN A 107 -1.22 -7.30 15.75
N ARG A 108 -0.73 -8.52 15.98
CA ARG A 108 0.64 -8.75 16.46
C ARG A 108 1.69 -8.20 15.49
N TRP A 109 1.49 -8.35 14.18
CA TRP A 109 2.39 -7.80 13.17
C TRP A 109 2.35 -6.29 13.12
N VAL A 110 1.16 -5.69 13.19
CA VAL A 110 0.97 -4.24 13.23
C VAL A 110 1.63 -3.62 14.48
N ASP A 111 1.45 -4.22 15.66
CA ASP A 111 2.14 -3.81 16.89
C ASP A 111 3.66 -3.90 16.76
N THR A 112 4.15 -4.94 16.08
CA THR A 112 5.57 -5.11 15.84
C THR A 112 6.10 -4.08 14.85
N ALA A 113 5.36 -3.78 13.78
CA ALA A 113 5.67 -2.76 12.80
C ALA A 113 5.83 -1.37 13.46
N VAL A 114 4.97 -1.02 14.44
CA VAL A 114 5.16 0.21 15.21
C VAL A 114 6.46 0.23 16.00
N ARG A 115 6.77 -0.86 16.72
CA ARG A 115 8.02 -0.97 17.47
C ARG A 115 9.25 -0.84 16.56
N LEU A 116 9.13 -1.34 15.34
CA LEU A 116 10.17 -1.30 14.31
C LEU A 116 10.13 -0.02 13.47
N LYS A 117 9.33 0.99 13.87
CA LYS A 117 9.29 2.33 13.27
C LYS A 117 9.11 2.30 11.75
N VAL A 118 8.21 1.45 11.26
CA VAL A 118 7.93 1.31 9.83
C VAL A 118 7.59 2.65 9.18
N GLU A 119 8.23 2.94 8.04
CA GLU A 119 8.04 4.18 7.28
C GLU A 119 6.92 4.07 6.24
N HIS A 120 6.78 2.90 5.62
CA HIS A 120 5.73 2.56 4.66
C HIS A 120 5.02 1.27 5.06
N LEU A 121 3.72 1.38 5.33
CA LEU A 121 2.88 0.27 5.78
C LEU A 121 1.79 -0.01 4.75
N ASP A 122 1.71 -1.26 4.30
CA ASP A 122 0.63 -1.79 3.48
C ASP A 122 0.21 -3.14 4.08
N VAL A 123 -0.94 -3.15 4.74
CA VAL A 123 -1.50 -4.40 5.28
C VAL A 123 -2.84 -4.60 4.62
N SER A 124 -2.97 -5.71 3.91
CA SER A 124 -4.15 -6.00 3.11
C SER A 124 -4.71 -7.36 3.48
N ASP A 125 -6.02 -7.40 3.69
CA ASP A 125 -6.74 -8.61 4.06
C ASP A 125 -7.48 -9.19 2.85
N ILE A 126 -7.22 -10.45 2.52
CA ILE A 126 -7.95 -11.20 1.49
C ILE A 126 -9.19 -11.83 2.14
N LEU A 127 -10.09 -11.00 2.68
CA LEU A 127 -11.33 -11.51 3.22
C LEU A 127 -12.16 -12.15 2.10
N SER A 128 -12.52 -13.43 2.26
CA SER A 128 -13.38 -14.10 1.28
C SER A 128 -14.83 -13.60 1.39
N ALA A 129 -15.59 -13.70 0.30
CA ALA A 129 -17.02 -13.34 0.30
C ALA A 129 -17.85 -14.12 1.34
N GLN A 130 -17.37 -15.29 1.80
CA GLN A 130 -18.03 -16.10 2.83
C GLN A 130 -17.82 -15.51 4.24
N ASP A 131 -16.67 -14.90 4.50
CA ASP A 131 -16.33 -14.30 5.80
C ASP A 131 -17.13 -13.02 6.07
N ILE A 132 -17.37 -12.22 5.03
CA ILE A 132 -18.17 -10.99 5.06
C ILE A 132 -19.63 -11.29 5.45
N MET A 133 -20.14 -12.45 5.04
CA MET A 133 -21.52 -12.87 5.30
C MET A 133 -21.74 -13.31 6.75
N MET A 134 -20.66 -13.51 7.53
CA MET A 134 -20.77 -14.06 8.88
C MET A 134 -20.99 -13.03 9.99
N ASN A 135 -20.43 -11.81 9.95
CA ASN A 135 -20.88 -10.69 10.81
C ASN A 135 -20.14 -9.34 10.55
N PRO A 136 -20.75 -8.33 9.91
CA PRO A 136 -20.16 -6.99 9.78
C PRO A 136 -19.86 -6.31 11.12
N THR A 137 -20.60 -6.66 12.18
CA THR A 137 -20.47 -6.06 13.52
C THR A 137 -19.19 -6.50 14.23
N VAL A 138 -18.68 -7.71 13.95
CA VAL A 138 -17.46 -8.25 14.60
C VAL A 138 -16.20 -7.52 14.11
N ILE A 139 -16.14 -7.16 12.82
CA ILE A 139 -15.02 -6.40 12.24
C ILE A 139 -15.00 -4.97 12.80
N TYR A 140 -16.18 -4.36 12.93
CA TYR A 140 -16.36 -3.03 13.51
C TYR A 140 -16.03 -3.01 15.01
N ASP A 141 -16.44 -4.04 15.75
CA ASP A 141 -16.06 -4.24 17.15
C ASP A 141 -14.55 -4.42 17.29
N TYR A 142 -13.91 -5.21 16.43
CA TYR A 142 -12.46 -5.44 16.46
C TYR A 142 -11.66 -4.13 16.40
N ALA A 143 -12.07 -3.18 15.56
CA ALA A 143 -11.40 -1.90 15.44
C ALA A 143 -11.75 -0.90 16.56
N ARG A 144 -12.88 -1.09 17.27
CA ARG A 144 -13.24 -0.32 18.47
C ARG A 144 -12.53 -0.80 19.74
N TYR A 145 -12.21 -2.09 19.82
CA TYR A 145 -11.60 -2.70 21.02
C TYR A 145 -10.08 -2.56 21.06
N VAL A 146 -9.43 -2.28 19.93
CA VAL A 146 -7.97 -2.15 19.89
C VAL A 146 -7.57 -0.68 20.04
N GLN A 147 -6.88 -0.36 21.12
CA GLN A 147 -6.08 0.87 21.17
C GLN A 147 -4.98 0.75 20.11
N LEU A 148 -5.22 1.30 18.93
CA LEU A 148 -4.22 1.30 17.87
C LEU A 148 -2.98 2.09 18.33
N PRO A 149 -1.79 1.52 18.18
CA PRO A 149 -0.56 2.22 18.54
C PRO A 149 -0.32 3.43 17.62
N VAL A 150 0.33 4.48 18.14
CA VAL A 150 0.61 5.70 17.36
C VAL A 150 1.83 5.50 16.45
N PHE A 151 1.63 5.66 15.15
CA PHE A 151 2.62 5.53 14.08
C PHE A 151 3.34 6.85 13.80
N ARG A 152 4.27 7.24 14.68
CA ARG A 152 4.99 8.52 14.53
C ARG A 152 5.95 8.58 13.34
N ASN A 153 6.40 7.45 12.83
CA ASN A 153 7.38 7.38 11.73
C ASN A 153 6.75 6.99 10.39
N LEU A 154 5.43 6.80 10.35
CA LEU A 154 4.75 6.37 9.13
C LEU A 154 4.49 7.57 8.22
N TYR A 155 5.05 7.53 7.02
CA TYR A 155 4.92 8.56 6.00
C TYR A 155 3.95 8.17 4.88
N THR A 156 3.86 6.88 4.58
CA THR A 156 2.90 6.34 3.61
C THR A 156 2.08 5.23 4.24
N LEU A 157 0.77 5.32 4.08
CA LEU A 157 -0.19 4.31 4.47
C LEU A 157 -0.95 3.88 3.23
N CYS A 158 -0.86 2.58 2.90
CA CYS A 158 -1.72 1.94 1.94
C CYS A 158 -2.71 1.06 2.69
N VAL A 159 -4.00 1.30 2.46
CA VAL A 159 -5.10 0.53 3.05
C VAL A 159 -5.98 0.01 1.93
N ARG A 160 -6.08 -1.31 1.81
CA ARG A 160 -7.03 -1.97 0.91
C ARG A 160 -8.20 -2.45 1.74
N PHE A 161 -9.34 -1.77 1.59
CA PHE A 161 -10.55 -2.09 2.35
C PHE A 161 -11.47 -2.98 1.52
N ASN A 162 -12.12 -3.93 2.20
CA ASN A 162 -13.40 -4.46 1.74
C ASN A 162 -14.46 -3.36 1.85
N SER A 163 -15.57 -3.48 1.11
CA SER A 163 -16.57 -2.43 0.82
C SER A 163 -17.03 -1.53 1.99
N TYR A 164 -16.87 -1.94 3.25
CA TYR A 164 -17.30 -1.23 4.46
C TYR A 164 -16.18 -0.74 5.40
N MET A 165 -14.95 -1.24 5.25
CA MET A 165 -13.89 -0.93 6.22
C MET A 165 -13.28 0.46 6.04
N TRP A 166 -13.58 1.13 4.93
CA TRP A 166 -13.11 2.48 4.65
C TRP A 166 -13.67 3.55 5.62
N GLU A 167 -14.77 3.27 6.32
CA GLU A 167 -15.24 4.08 7.46
C GLU A 167 -14.25 4.09 8.64
N MET A 168 -13.30 3.16 8.67
CA MET A 168 -12.22 3.11 9.66
C MET A 168 -11.03 3.98 9.29
N LEU A 169 -10.95 4.45 8.04
CA LEU A 169 -9.88 5.32 7.57
C LEU A 169 -9.59 6.49 8.54
N PRO A 170 -10.59 7.18 9.08
CA PRO A 170 -10.35 8.24 10.04
C PRO A 170 -9.60 7.81 11.30
N VAL A 171 -9.92 6.63 11.84
CA VAL A 171 -9.24 6.07 13.02
C VAL A 171 -7.77 5.78 12.70
N PHE A 172 -7.47 5.30 11.49
CA PHE A 172 -6.10 5.12 11.03
C PHE A 172 -5.36 6.46 10.87
N LEU A 173 -6.05 7.50 10.37
CA LEU A 173 -5.47 8.84 10.23
C LEU A 173 -5.17 9.47 11.59
N GLU A 174 -5.98 9.21 12.62
CA GLU A 174 -5.73 9.70 13.98
C GLU A 174 -4.42 9.15 14.57
N VAL A 175 -4.08 7.90 14.28
CA VAL A 175 -2.88 7.26 14.81
C VAL A 175 -1.61 7.52 13.98
N CYS A 176 -1.72 8.20 12.82
CA CYS A 176 -0.61 8.46 11.91
C CYS A 176 -0.29 9.97 11.77
N PRO A 177 0.25 10.63 12.81
CA PRO A 177 0.36 12.11 12.87
C PRO A 177 1.31 12.75 11.84
N ASN A 178 2.18 11.97 11.19
CA ASN A 178 3.16 12.45 10.21
C ASN A 178 2.89 11.91 8.79
N LEU A 179 1.68 11.38 8.56
CA LEU A 179 1.31 10.77 7.30
C LEU A 179 1.31 11.79 6.17
N LYS A 180 2.06 11.53 5.10
CA LYS A 180 2.14 12.38 3.91
C LYS A 180 1.35 11.82 2.73
N THR A 181 1.35 10.50 2.59
CA THR A 181 0.72 9.81 1.47
C THR A 181 -0.27 8.79 1.99
N LEU A 182 -1.51 8.88 1.53
CA LEU A 182 -2.55 7.90 1.77
C LEU A 182 -2.96 7.26 0.45
N VAL A 183 -2.98 5.93 0.40
CA VAL A 183 -3.55 5.16 -0.72
C VAL A 183 -4.71 4.33 -0.18
N VAL A 184 -5.88 4.47 -0.79
CA VAL A 184 -7.10 3.74 -0.46
C VAL A 184 -7.50 2.87 -1.65
N GLY A 185 -7.20 1.58 -1.55
CA GLY A 185 -7.53 0.58 -2.56
C GLY A 185 -8.80 -0.21 -2.23
N THR A 186 -9.24 -1.02 -3.19
CA THR A 186 -10.34 -2.00 -3.02
C THR A 186 -9.79 -3.41 -3.08
N SER A 187 -10.34 -4.32 -2.29
CA SER A 187 -10.30 -5.75 -2.63
C SER A 187 -11.47 -6.06 -3.57
N GLU A 188 -11.30 -7.01 -4.49
CA GLU A 188 -12.39 -7.48 -5.35
C GLU A 188 -13.35 -8.32 -4.50
N ASN A 189 -14.51 -7.80 -4.05
CA ASN A 189 -15.71 -8.60 -3.77
C ASN A 189 -16.98 -7.79 -3.43
N TYR A 190 -18.12 -8.43 -3.68
CA TYR A 190 -19.48 -7.89 -3.77
C TYR A 190 -20.25 -7.85 -2.44
N LEU A 191 -21.24 -6.93 -2.41
CA LEU A 191 -22.37 -6.75 -1.48
C LEU A 191 -22.19 -5.76 -0.32
N MET A 192 -23.35 -5.27 0.15
CA MET A 192 -23.63 -4.02 0.89
C MET A 192 -24.49 -4.25 2.17
N VAL A 193 -24.07 -3.76 3.35
CA VAL A 193 -24.87 -3.34 4.52
C VAL A 193 -24.19 -2.12 5.16
N GLY A 194 -24.90 -1.00 5.22
CA GLY A 194 -24.40 0.26 5.76
C GLY A 194 -24.35 0.26 7.30
N ILE A 195 -23.23 0.76 7.82
CA ILE A 195 -23.18 1.37 9.15
C ILE A 195 -22.70 2.81 8.91
N THR A 196 -23.00 3.72 9.82
CA THR A 196 -22.65 5.14 9.70
C THR A 196 -21.64 5.48 10.76
N VAL A 197 -20.49 6.02 10.36
CA VAL A 197 -19.66 6.81 11.28
C VAL A 197 -19.05 8.00 10.58
N ILE A 198 -19.75 9.13 10.64
CA ILE A 198 -19.08 10.43 10.53
C ILE A 198 -19.65 11.30 11.66
N ALA A 199 -18.93 11.37 12.77
CA ALA A 199 -19.27 12.29 13.86
C ALA A 199 -18.07 12.60 14.75
N ARG A 200 -16.98 13.12 14.18
CA ARG A 200 -15.99 13.96 14.89
C ARG A 200 -15.06 14.66 13.90
N PRO A 201 -14.72 15.95 14.10
CA PRO A 201 -13.70 16.62 13.30
C PRO A 201 -12.31 16.11 13.67
N TRP A 202 -11.56 15.57 12.71
CA TRP A 202 -10.23 14.99 12.91
C TRP A 202 -9.15 16.01 12.51
N ASN A 203 -8.63 16.75 13.48
CA ASN A 203 -7.66 17.85 13.29
C ASN A 203 -6.23 17.40 12.87
N LEU A 204 -6.07 16.23 12.23
CA LEU A 204 -4.77 15.57 12.03
C LEU A 204 -4.28 15.51 10.57
N LEU A 205 -5.03 16.05 9.61
CA LEU A 205 -4.64 15.99 8.18
C LEU A 205 -3.66 17.09 7.75
N SER A 206 -3.06 17.81 8.69
CA SER A 206 -2.10 18.87 8.36
C SER A 206 -0.83 18.33 7.69
N SER A 207 -0.45 17.08 7.90
CA SER A 207 0.74 16.49 7.25
C SER A 207 0.46 15.94 5.85
N LEU A 208 -0.81 15.76 5.48
CA LEU A 208 -1.19 15.01 4.28
C LEU A 208 -0.91 15.84 3.01
N GLU A 209 -0.11 15.29 2.10
CA GLU A 209 0.31 15.93 0.85
C GLU A 209 -0.31 15.23 -0.36
N HIS A 210 -0.50 13.91 -0.31
CA HIS A 210 -0.97 13.10 -1.42
C HIS A 210 -2.02 12.08 -0.97
N VAL A 211 -3.13 12.02 -1.69
CA VAL A 211 -4.16 10.99 -1.52
C VAL A 211 -4.44 10.34 -2.87
N ASP A 212 -4.46 9.01 -2.91
CA ASP A 212 -4.91 8.24 -4.07
C ASP A 212 -6.03 7.28 -3.64
N ILE A 213 -7.25 7.52 -4.13
CA ILE A 213 -8.41 6.64 -3.94
C ILE A 213 -8.53 5.81 -5.22
N GLU A 214 -7.91 4.64 -5.21
CA GLU A 214 -7.87 3.71 -6.35
C GLU A 214 -9.21 2.98 -6.53
N ARG A 215 -9.96 2.79 -5.44
CA ARG A 215 -11.32 2.24 -5.47
C ARG A 215 -12.21 3.11 -6.37
N PRO A 216 -12.87 2.54 -7.39
CA PRO A 216 -13.83 3.27 -8.21
C PRO A 216 -15.01 3.79 -7.37
N LEU A 217 -15.14 5.10 -7.23
CA LEU A 217 -16.27 5.75 -6.55
C LEU A 217 -17.54 5.61 -7.38
N LYS A 218 -18.66 5.34 -6.71
CA LYS A 218 -20.00 5.27 -7.31
C LYS A 218 -20.79 6.56 -7.13
N GLY A 219 -20.24 7.54 -6.40
CA GLY A 219 -20.91 8.81 -6.09
C GLY A 219 -21.90 8.66 -4.93
N GLU A 220 -21.66 7.70 -4.05
CA GLU A 220 -22.49 7.52 -2.86
C GLU A 220 -22.25 8.68 -1.88
N ALA A 221 -23.28 9.06 -1.11
CA ALA A 221 -23.20 10.24 -0.23
C ALA A 221 -22.05 10.17 0.78
N LEU A 222 -21.74 8.97 1.30
CA LEU A 222 -20.59 8.78 2.18
C LEU A 222 -19.26 8.97 1.44
N GLU A 223 -19.18 8.52 0.18
CA GLU A 223 -17.93 8.59 -0.60
C GLU A 223 -17.58 10.05 -0.84
N MET A 224 -18.60 10.83 -1.21
CA MET A 224 -18.49 12.27 -1.40
C MET A 224 -18.23 12.99 -0.07
N ALA A 225 -18.83 12.56 1.04
CA ALA A 225 -18.54 13.13 2.35
C ALA A 225 -17.09 12.95 2.78
N LEU A 226 -16.47 11.79 2.50
CA LEU A 226 -15.04 11.58 2.76
C LEU A 226 -14.17 12.46 1.87
N VAL A 227 -14.50 12.56 0.58
CA VAL A 227 -13.75 13.42 -0.35
C VAL A 227 -13.82 14.88 0.09
N GLY A 228 -15.02 15.36 0.43
CA GLY A 228 -15.21 16.70 1.00
C GLY A 228 -14.40 16.89 2.27
N TYR A 229 -14.47 15.93 3.19
CA TYR A 229 -13.69 15.96 4.42
C TYR A 229 -12.18 16.12 4.16
N LEU A 230 -11.61 15.34 3.25
CA LEU A 230 -10.19 15.42 2.89
C LEU A 230 -9.82 16.80 2.34
N LEU A 231 -10.64 17.36 1.44
CA LEU A 231 -10.41 18.68 0.85
C LEU A 231 -10.56 19.83 1.87
N GLU A 232 -11.55 19.71 2.75
CA GLU A 232 -11.91 20.71 3.76
C GLU A 232 -11.01 20.69 5.00
N ASN A 233 -10.23 19.62 5.22
CA ASN A 233 -9.42 19.46 6.45
C ASN A 233 -7.92 19.27 6.19
N SER A 234 -7.47 19.17 4.92
CA SER A 234 -6.06 18.96 4.58
C SER A 234 -5.39 20.22 4.01
N PRO A 235 -4.82 21.12 4.84
CA PRO A 235 -4.26 22.39 4.38
C PRO A 235 -3.02 22.26 3.49
N ASN A 236 -2.31 21.13 3.55
CA ASN A 236 -1.08 20.88 2.78
C ASN A 236 -1.27 19.91 1.61
N LEU A 237 -2.52 19.55 1.30
CA LEU A 237 -2.83 18.58 0.25
C LEU A 237 -2.43 19.14 -1.12
N LYS A 238 -1.53 18.46 -1.81
CA LYS A 238 -1.04 18.86 -3.14
C LYS A 238 -1.79 18.13 -4.25
N LYS A 239 -2.19 16.88 -3.99
CA LYS A 239 -2.82 16.02 -4.98
C LYS A 239 -3.81 15.07 -4.33
N LEU A 240 -5.04 15.08 -4.85
CA LEU A 240 -6.07 14.08 -4.58
C LEU A 240 -6.37 13.36 -5.89
N SER A 241 -6.17 12.05 -5.94
CA SER A 241 -6.51 11.25 -7.11
C SER A 241 -7.69 10.36 -6.80
N LEU A 242 -8.66 10.30 -7.71
CA LEU A 242 -9.92 9.59 -7.55
C LEU A 242 -10.12 8.69 -8.76
N SER A 243 -10.50 7.45 -8.53
CA SER A 243 -11.01 6.54 -9.57
C SER A 243 -12.53 6.61 -9.60
N LEU A 244 -13.15 6.73 -10.78
CA LEU A 244 -14.62 6.65 -10.90
C LEU A 244 -15.07 5.30 -11.46
N HIS A 245 -16.21 4.82 -10.97
CA HIS A 245 -16.88 3.65 -11.52
C HIS A 245 -17.36 3.91 -12.95
N ASP A 246 -17.27 2.90 -13.83
CA ASP A 246 -17.56 3.06 -15.26
C ASP A 246 -18.99 3.56 -15.56
N SER A 247 -19.94 3.29 -14.67
CA SER A 247 -21.31 3.81 -14.76
C SER A 247 -21.39 5.34 -14.70
N LEU A 248 -20.42 5.99 -14.05
CA LEU A 248 -20.31 7.44 -13.93
C LEU A 248 -19.49 8.08 -15.05
N LYS A 249 -18.75 7.28 -15.83
CA LYS A 249 -17.91 7.76 -16.94
C LYS A 249 -18.74 8.16 -18.18
N LYS A 250 -20.05 8.43 -18.04
CA LYS A 250 -20.95 8.78 -19.14
C LYS A 250 -20.59 10.16 -19.70
N GLY A 251 -19.93 10.18 -20.86
CA GLY A 251 -19.58 11.39 -21.61
C GLY A 251 -18.27 11.19 -22.38
N LYS A 252 -18.09 11.87 -23.53
CA LYS A 252 -16.89 11.74 -24.40
C LYS A 252 -15.56 12.17 -23.74
N TYR A 253 -15.59 12.70 -22.51
CA TYR A 253 -14.48 13.46 -21.93
C TYR A 253 -13.96 12.95 -20.58
N VAL A 254 -14.33 11.74 -20.14
CA VAL A 254 -13.79 11.18 -18.88
C VAL A 254 -12.40 10.56 -19.10
N HIS A 255 -11.53 11.27 -19.81
CA HIS A 255 -10.13 10.91 -19.99
C HIS A 255 -9.33 11.79 -19.05
N LYS A 256 -8.97 11.26 -17.87
CA LYS A 256 -8.03 11.86 -16.91
C LYS A 256 -8.18 13.38 -16.76
N LEU A 257 -9.22 13.82 -16.05
CA LEU A 257 -9.42 15.25 -15.80
C LEU A 257 -8.59 15.68 -14.58
N THR A 258 -7.85 16.77 -14.72
CA THR A 258 -7.19 17.45 -13.59
C THR A 258 -7.99 18.71 -13.29
N LEU A 259 -8.59 18.78 -12.11
CA LEU A 259 -9.39 19.90 -11.64
C LEU A 259 -8.57 20.75 -10.66
N SER A 260 -8.39 22.01 -11.03
CA SER A 260 -7.81 23.08 -10.21
C SER A 260 -8.94 23.89 -9.56
N LEU A 261 -8.62 24.81 -8.65
CA LEU A 261 -9.63 25.69 -8.04
C LEU A 261 -10.26 26.66 -9.03
N ASP A 262 -9.52 27.05 -10.06
CA ASP A 262 -9.97 28.06 -11.03
C ASP A 262 -10.78 27.46 -12.20
N ASP A 263 -11.00 26.14 -12.20
CA ASP A 263 -11.73 25.48 -13.28
C ASP A 263 -13.23 25.73 -13.14
N ALA A 264 -13.81 26.40 -14.14
CA ALA A 264 -15.25 26.57 -14.23
C ALA A 264 -15.91 25.27 -14.75
N PRO A 265 -17.05 24.86 -14.16
CA PRO A 265 -17.78 23.68 -14.60
C PRO A 265 -18.24 23.82 -16.05
N LYS A 266 -17.97 22.80 -16.88
CA LYS A 266 -18.40 22.78 -18.28
C LYS A 266 -19.82 22.23 -18.39
N LYS A 267 -20.61 22.74 -19.34
CA LYS A 267 -22.04 22.39 -19.56
C LYS A 267 -22.33 20.90 -19.84
N GLU A 268 -21.32 20.05 -19.98
CA GLU A 268 -21.44 18.62 -20.32
C GLU A 268 -20.76 17.71 -19.28
N GLU A 269 -20.35 18.23 -18.12
CA GLU A 269 -19.75 17.44 -17.04
C GLU A 269 -20.81 16.70 -16.21
N SER A 270 -20.48 15.50 -15.75
CA SER A 270 -21.37 14.69 -14.89
C SER A 270 -21.57 15.35 -13.51
N ASP A 271 -22.73 15.16 -12.89
CA ASP A 271 -23.11 15.78 -11.61
C ASP A 271 -22.04 15.61 -10.51
N ILE A 272 -21.33 14.48 -10.52
CA ILE A 272 -20.25 14.20 -9.56
C ILE A 272 -19.04 15.14 -9.74
N PHE A 273 -18.73 15.57 -10.96
CA PHE A 273 -17.65 16.53 -11.20
C PHE A 273 -18.02 17.91 -10.69
N ILE A 274 -19.27 18.31 -10.88
CA ILE A 274 -19.81 19.56 -10.35
C ILE A 274 -19.72 19.54 -8.82
N GLU A 275 -20.11 18.43 -8.19
CA GLU A 275 -20.00 18.25 -6.75
C GLU A 275 -18.55 18.34 -6.27
N LEU A 276 -17.60 17.65 -6.94
CA LEU A 276 -16.17 17.70 -6.63
C LEU A 276 -15.58 19.12 -6.71
N LEU A 277 -16.01 19.92 -7.69
CA LEU A 277 -15.57 21.31 -7.84
C LEU A 277 -16.10 22.21 -6.72
N ASN A 278 -17.27 21.90 -6.16
CA ASN A 278 -17.94 22.72 -5.17
C ASN A 278 -17.43 22.52 -3.74
N PHE A 279 -16.63 21.48 -3.47
CA PHE A 279 -16.05 21.31 -2.14
C PHE A 279 -15.09 22.45 -1.80
N PRO A 280 -15.23 23.08 -0.61
CA PRO A 280 -14.22 23.99 -0.10
C PRO A 280 -12.87 23.27 0.02
N ARG A 281 -11.79 23.94 -0.41
CA ARG A 281 -10.43 23.40 -0.32
C ARG A 281 -9.59 24.27 0.60
N LEU A 282 -9.01 23.68 1.64
CA LEU A 282 -8.05 24.40 2.49
C LEU A 282 -6.71 24.63 1.77
N SER A 283 -6.28 23.67 0.95
CA SER A 283 -5.10 23.83 0.11
C SER A 283 -5.49 24.41 -1.24
N CYS A 284 -5.03 25.64 -1.50
CA CYS A 284 -5.21 26.29 -2.80
C CYS A 284 -4.37 25.66 -3.93
N SER A 285 -3.40 24.82 -3.58
CA SER A 285 -2.52 24.14 -4.53
C SER A 285 -2.99 22.72 -4.91
N CYS A 286 -4.06 22.23 -4.26
CA CYS A 286 -4.53 20.87 -4.44
C CYS A 286 -5.10 20.63 -5.85
N GLN A 287 -4.46 19.73 -6.59
CA GLN A 287 -4.97 19.20 -7.85
C GLN A 287 -5.83 17.97 -7.60
N ILE A 288 -7.06 17.96 -8.11
CA ILE A 288 -7.92 16.77 -8.09
C ILE A 288 -7.77 16.06 -9.43
N ILE A 289 -7.27 14.82 -9.44
CA ILE A 289 -7.12 14.02 -10.66
C ILE A 289 -8.18 12.94 -10.66
N VAL A 290 -9.07 12.95 -11.64
CA VAL A 290 -10.12 11.96 -11.80
C VAL A 290 -9.75 11.00 -12.92
N ARG A 291 -9.69 9.69 -12.63
CA ARG A 291 -9.28 8.60 -13.53
C ARG A 291 -10.46 7.69 -13.91
#